data_AF-A0A7V5QAJ0-F1
#
_entry.id   AF-A0A7V5QAJ0-F1
#
_cell.length_a   1.000
_cell.length_b   1.000
_cell.length_c   1.000
_cell.angle_alpha   90.00
_cell.angle_beta   90.00
_cell.angle_gamma   90.00
#
_symmetry.space_group_name_H-M   'P 1'
#
loop_
_entity.id
_entity.type
_entity.pdbx_description
1 polymer ?
#
loop_
_entity_poly.entity_id
_entity_poly.type
_entity_poly.pdbx_seq_one_letter_code
_entity_poly.pdbx_strand_id
1 'polypeptide(L)'
;KSGYQPELAEALQPFLMTCGSLIEAYRTNVRHKQIETELNRYKKRLQSLETVVKLGNGYEFSQNPTLMRRHGEAILLTRKELKLLELLISRHNTPVTHDQILDHVWSDINVGEASIRSLVRRIRLKLPKLPVKTVSGIGYLLEIKV
;
A
#
# COMPACT_ATOMS: atom_id res chain seq x y z
N LYS A 1 16.61 -66.77 6.21
CA LYS A 1 16.25 -66.68 4.78
C LYS A 1 15.55 -65.34 4.60
N SER A 2 16.20 -64.39 3.92
CA SER A 2 15.65 -63.06 3.71
C SER A 2 14.35 -63.19 2.91
N GLY A 3 13.22 -62.74 3.48
CA GLY A 3 11.88 -62.84 2.89
C GLY A 3 11.65 -61.90 1.69
N TYR A 4 12.72 -61.57 0.96
CA TYR A 4 12.65 -60.74 -0.23
C TYR A 4 12.19 -61.61 -1.40
N GLN A 5 11.00 -61.30 -1.93
CA GLN A 5 10.45 -61.92 -3.14
C GLN A 5 10.66 -60.96 -4.32
N PRO A 6 11.66 -61.19 -5.18
CA PRO A 6 12.00 -60.29 -6.28
C PRO A 6 10.84 -60.10 -7.27
N GLU A 7 10.08 -61.17 -7.52
CA GLU A 7 8.90 -61.15 -8.40
C GLU A 7 7.79 -60.21 -7.87
N LEU A 8 7.62 -60.16 -6.54
CA LEU A 8 6.67 -59.26 -5.90
C LEU A 8 7.15 -57.80 -5.97
N ALA A 9 8.46 -57.57 -5.82
CA ALA A 9 9.04 -56.24 -5.96
C ALA A 9 8.88 -55.70 -7.39
N GLU A 10 9.11 -56.54 -8.40
CA GLU A 10 8.94 -56.20 -9.82
C GLU A 10 7.47 -55.96 -10.18
N ALA A 11 6.55 -56.79 -9.67
CA ALA A 11 5.11 -56.63 -9.86
C ALA A 11 4.55 -55.33 -9.24
N LEU A 12 5.12 -54.89 -8.11
CA LEU A 12 4.71 -53.65 -7.43
C LEU A 12 5.40 -52.39 -7.97
N GLN A 13 6.43 -52.53 -8.82
CA GLN A 13 7.24 -51.43 -9.30
C GLN A 13 6.43 -50.34 -10.06
N PRO A 14 5.48 -50.67 -10.95
CA PRO A 14 4.65 -49.66 -11.62
C PRO A 14 3.78 -48.85 -10.65
N PHE A 15 3.27 -49.51 -9.60
CA PHE A 15 2.48 -48.84 -8.55
C PHE A 15 3.35 -47.88 -7.74
N LEU A 16 4.53 -48.32 -7.29
CA LEU A 16 5.46 -47.49 -6.52
C LEU A 16 5.93 -46.27 -7.33
N MET A 17 6.20 -46.45 -8.63
CA MET A 17 6.53 -45.34 -9.54
C MET A 17 5.37 -44.35 -9.68
N THR A 18 4.15 -44.84 -9.84
CA THR A 18 2.94 -44.00 -9.94
C THR A 18 2.70 -43.21 -8.65
N CYS A 19 2.85 -43.84 -7.48
CA CYS A 19 2.79 -43.15 -6.20
C CYS A 19 3.87 -42.08 -6.08
N GLY A 20 5.10 -42.36 -6.51
CA GLY A 20 6.20 -41.39 -6.57
C GLY A 20 5.86 -40.19 -7.45
N SER A 21 5.37 -40.43 -8.68
CA SER A 21 4.96 -39.36 -9.60
C SER A 21 3.79 -38.51 -9.08
N LEU A 22 2.81 -39.13 -8.41
CA LEU A 22 1.68 -38.42 -7.80
C LEU A 22 2.10 -37.57 -6.59
N ILE A 23 3.00 -38.08 -5.74
CA ILE A 23 3.57 -37.34 -4.60
C ILE A 23 4.38 -36.14 -5.10
N GLU A 24 5.19 -36.34 -6.15
CA GLU A 24 5.98 -35.27 -6.77
C GLU A 24 5.05 -34.22 -7.39
N ALA A 25 4.04 -34.63 -8.18
CA ALA A 25 3.05 -33.72 -8.75
C ALA A 25 2.30 -32.91 -7.67
N TYR A 26 1.95 -33.53 -6.54
CA TYR A 26 1.31 -32.83 -5.41
C TYR A 26 2.26 -31.83 -4.73
N ARG A 27 3.53 -32.18 -4.51
CA ARG A 27 4.55 -31.26 -3.98
C ARG A 27 4.80 -30.08 -4.92
N THR A 28 4.86 -30.34 -6.22
CA THR A 28 5.01 -29.31 -7.26
C THR A 28 3.78 -28.40 -7.33
N ASN A 29 2.58 -28.95 -7.11
CA ASN A 29 1.32 -28.17 -7.01
C ASN A 29 1.31 -27.22 -5.81
N VAL A 30 1.74 -27.66 -4.63
CA VAL A 30 1.82 -26.77 -3.44
C VAL A 30 2.81 -25.64 -3.70
N ARG A 31 3.96 -25.95 -4.29
CA ARG A 31 4.98 -24.95 -4.64
C ARG A 31 4.48 -23.97 -5.71
N HIS A 32 3.75 -24.46 -6.71
CA HIS A 32 3.08 -23.61 -7.72
C HIS A 32 2.09 -22.64 -7.08
N LYS A 33 1.21 -23.12 -6.20
CA LYS A 33 0.20 -22.27 -5.54
C LYS A 33 0.83 -21.21 -4.64
N GLN A 34 1.94 -21.53 -3.97
CA GLN A 34 2.71 -20.58 -3.17
C GLN A 34 3.35 -19.50 -4.07
N ILE A 35 4.01 -19.89 -5.16
CA ILE A 35 4.60 -18.96 -6.13
C ILE A 35 3.52 -18.06 -6.72
N GLU A 36 2.38 -18.59 -7.14
CA GLU A 36 1.26 -17.79 -7.66
C GLU A 36 0.73 -16.77 -6.64
N THR A 37 0.66 -17.17 -5.37
CA THR A 37 0.22 -16.28 -4.27
C THR A 37 1.21 -15.13 -4.09
N GLU A 38 2.51 -15.41 -4.05
CA GLU A 38 3.54 -14.37 -3.95
C GLU A 38 3.56 -13.49 -5.20
N LEU A 39 3.39 -14.06 -6.39
CA LEU A 39 3.38 -13.33 -7.65
C LEU A 39 2.17 -12.39 -7.75
N ASN A 40 0.99 -12.83 -7.28
CA ASN A 40 -0.17 -11.95 -7.13
C ASN A 40 0.03 -10.85 -6.09
N ARG A 41 0.72 -11.17 -4.97
CA ARG A 41 1.06 -10.17 -3.95
C ARG A 41 1.99 -9.09 -4.54
N TYR A 42 3.01 -9.50 -5.30
CA TYR A 42 3.90 -8.59 -6.04
C TYR A 42 3.17 -7.78 -7.10
N LYS A 43 2.30 -8.39 -7.91
CA LYS A 43 1.49 -7.68 -8.93
C LYS A 43 0.59 -6.62 -8.31
N LYS A 44 -0.11 -6.94 -7.22
CA LYS A 44 -0.90 -5.95 -6.46
C LYS A 44 -0.03 -4.81 -5.93
N ARG A 45 1.16 -5.14 -5.42
CA ARG A 45 2.10 -4.14 -4.93
C ARG A 45 2.57 -3.23 -6.06
N LEU A 46 2.94 -3.78 -7.22
CA LEU A 46 3.32 -3.02 -8.41
C LEU A 46 2.19 -2.12 -8.93
N GLN A 47 0.95 -2.62 -9.00
CA GLN A 47 -0.21 -1.80 -9.36
C GLN A 47 -0.45 -0.64 -8.38
N SER A 48 -0.22 -0.86 -7.09
CA SER A 48 -0.31 0.22 -6.09
C SER A 48 0.78 1.29 -6.26
N LEU A 49 1.91 0.97 -6.91
CA LEU A 49 2.95 1.97 -7.23
C LEU A 49 2.50 2.94 -8.32
N GLU A 50 1.67 2.50 -9.24
CA GLU A 50 1.18 3.31 -10.37
C GLU A 50 -0.08 4.12 -10.02
N THR A 51 -0.57 4.03 -8.78
CA THR A 51 -1.83 4.66 -8.39
C THR A 51 -1.65 6.16 -8.21
N VAL A 52 -1.88 6.91 -9.29
CA VAL A 52 -1.97 8.37 -9.26
C VAL A 52 -3.41 8.77 -8.92
N VAL A 53 -3.57 9.43 -7.78
CA VAL A 53 -4.86 9.98 -7.35
C VAL A 53 -5.01 11.38 -7.93
N LYS A 54 -6.06 11.58 -8.73
CA LYS A 54 -6.44 12.91 -9.23
C LYS A 54 -7.24 13.67 -8.17
N LEU A 55 -6.78 14.86 -7.82
CA LEU A 55 -7.35 15.67 -6.73
C LEU A 55 -8.12 16.90 -7.24
N GLY A 56 -8.29 17.02 -8.56
CA GLY A 56 -8.91 18.18 -9.22
C GLY A 56 -7.95 19.36 -9.39
N ASN A 57 -8.35 20.38 -10.16
CA ASN A 57 -7.54 21.59 -10.43
C ASN A 57 -6.14 21.31 -11.01
N GLY A 58 -5.98 20.18 -11.70
CA GLY A 58 -4.71 19.69 -12.24
C GLY A 58 -3.78 19.05 -11.22
N TYR A 59 -4.20 18.90 -9.97
CA TYR A 59 -3.41 18.25 -8.92
C TYR A 59 -3.47 16.73 -9.02
N GLU A 60 -2.30 16.12 -8.88
CA GLU A 60 -2.09 14.68 -8.92
C GLU A 60 -1.16 14.28 -7.77
N PHE A 61 -1.48 13.18 -7.10
CA PHE A 61 -0.65 12.63 -6.03
C PHE A 61 -0.32 11.17 -6.34
N SER A 62 0.97 10.84 -6.34
CA SER A 62 1.45 9.46 -6.38
C SER A 62 1.97 9.07 -5.00
N GLN A 63 1.69 7.84 -4.57
CA GLN A 63 2.26 7.28 -3.34
C GLN A 63 3.65 6.67 -3.55
N ASN A 64 3.99 6.25 -4.78
CA ASN A 64 5.31 5.71 -5.08
C ASN A 64 5.84 6.14 -6.47
N PRO A 65 6.84 7.04 -6.52
CA PRO A 65 7.38 7.80 -5.39
C PRO A 65 6.34 8.77 -4.82
N THR A 66 6.41 9.04 -3.51
CA THR A 66 5.51 10.02 -2.86
C THR A 66 5.74 11.40 -3.44
N LEU A 67 4.86 11.82 -4.36
CA LEU A 67 5.06 13.02 -5.17
C LEU A 67 3.73 13.72 -5.43
N MET A 68 3.75 15.04 -5.22
CA MET A 68 2.66 15.93 -5.61
C MET A 68 3.01 16.61 -6.93
N ARG A 69 2.06 16.63 -7.87
CA ARG A 69 2.18 17.31 -9.16
C ARG A 69 1.01 18.26 -9.38
N ARG A 70 1.23 19.28 -10.21
CA ARG A 70 0.17 20.11 -10.77
C ARG A 70 0.42 20.37 -12.24
N HIS A 71 -0.54 20.01 -13.11
CA HIS A 71 -0.39 20.13 -14.56
C HIS A 71 0.90 19.46 -15.09
N GLY A 72 1.27 18.31 -14.52
CA GLY A 72 2.48 17.56 -14.89
C GLY A 72 3.78 18.00 -14.19
N GLU A 73 3.80 19.18 -13.55
CA GLU A 73 4.99 19.70 -12.86
C GLU A 73 5.04 19.25 -11.40
N ALA A 74 6.22 18.82 -10.95
CA ALA A 74 6.44 18.40 -9.57
C ALA A 74 6.44 19.60 -8.60
N ILE A 75 5.74 19.46 -7.47
CA ILE A 75 5.71 20.45 -6.40
C ILE A 75 6.57 19.97 -5.24
N LEU A 76 7.59 20.75 -4.87
CA LEU A 76 8.49 20.40 -3.77
C LEU A 76 7.78 20.57 -2.41
N LEU A 77 7.59 19.45 -1.75
CA LEU A 77 7.01 19.36 -0.41
C LEU A 77 8.01 18.75 0.56
N THR A 78 7.99 19.22 1.79
CA THR A 78 8.77 18.60 2.88
C THR A 78 8.17 17.26 3.26
N ARG A 79 8.94 16.39 3.93
CA ARG A 79 8.45 15.09 4.41
C ARG A 79 7.17 15.17 5.25
N LYS A 80 7.06 16.18 6.12
CA LYS A 80 5.86 16.35 6.96
C LYS A 80 4.65 16.85 6.14
N GLU A 81 4.88 17.70 5.13
CA GLU A 81 3.81 18.13 4.22
C GLU A 81 3.27 16.94 3.42
N LEU A 82 4.15 16.09 2.91
CA LEU A 82 3.76 14.86 2.20
C LEU A 82 2.98 13.91 3.12
N LYS A 83 3.47 13.63 4.34
CA LYS A 83 2.76 12.77 5.31
C LYS A 83 1.36 13.29 5.64
N LEU A 84 1.20 14.61 5.85
CA LEU A 84 -0.11 15.19 6.13
C LEU A 84 -1.04 15.06 4.91
N LEU A 85 -0.55 15.33 3.70
CA LEU A 85 -1.36 15.17 2.49
C LEU A 85 -1.75 13.71 2.27
N GLU A 86 -0.84 12.77 2.46
CA GLU A 86 -1.12 11.34 2.35
C GLU A 86 -2.26 10.91 3.28
N LEU A 87 -2.21 11.33 4.55
CA LEU A 87 -3.27 11.08 5.51
C LEU A 87 -4.62 11.68 5.06
N LEU A 88 -4.62 12.95 4.66
CA LEU A 88 -5.84 13.64 4.21
C LEU A 88 -6.42 13.05 2.92
N ILE A 89 -5.57 12.61 1.99
CA ILE A 89 -6.00 11.97 0.73
C ILE A 89 -6.57 10.57 1.01
N SER A 90 -5.93 9.80 1.90
CA SER A 90 -6.42 8.48 2.31
C SER A 90 -7.80 8.53 2.96
N ARG A 91 -8.14 9.66 3.60
CA ARG A 91 -9.42 9.93 4.27
C ARG A 91 -10.15 11.13 3.64
N HIS A 92 -10.04 11.30 2.33
CA HIS A 92 -10.71 12.39 1.64
C HIS A 92 -12.22 12.37 1.90
N ASN A 93 -12.84 13.54 1.88
CA ASN A 93 -14.26 13.74 2.22
C ASN A 93 -14.65 13.34 3.66
N THR A 94 -13.67 12.99 4.52
CA THR A 94 -13.88 12.72 5.95
C THR A 94 -12.96 13.60 6.81
N PRO A 95 -13.46 14.21 7.92
CA PRO A 95 -12.59 14.95 8.84
C PRO A 95 -11.53 14.06 9.48
N VAL A 96 -10.30 14.55 9.52
CA VAL A 96 -9.18 13.96 10.27
C VAL A 96 -8.92 14.82 11.49
N THR A 97 -8.89 14.20 12.68
CA THR A 97 -8.78 14.93 13.95
C THR A 97 -7.37 15.48 14.19
N HIS A 98 -7.23 16.46 15.07
CA HIS A 98 -5.91 16.96 15.49
C HIS A 98 -5.01 15.83 16.01
N ASP A 99 -5.53 14.97 16.89
CA ASP A 99 -4.79 13.83 17.45
C ASP A 99 -4.32 12.86 16.37
N GLN A 100 -5.20 12.50 15.43
CA GLN A 100 -4.83 11.64 14.29
C GLN A 100 -3.71 12.23 13.44
N ILE A 101 -3.71 13.56 13.26
CA ILE A 101 -2.65 14.25 12.51
C ILE A 101 -1.35 14.26 13.32
N LEU A 102 -1.41 14.54 14.62
CA LEU A 102 -0.23 14.55 15.49
C LEU A 102 0.43 13.18 15.53
N ASP A 103 -0.34 12.13 15.79
CA ASP A 103 0.15 10.75 15.86
C ASP A 103 0.79 10.31 14.53
N HIS A 104 0.21 10.70 13.39
CA HIS A 104 0.71 10.28 12.09
C HIS A 104 1.94 11.07 11.61
N VAL A 105 1.97 12.39 11.86
CA VAL A 105 3.01 13.29 11.31
C VAL A 105 4.15 13.53 12.30
N TRP A 106 3.90 13.36 13.60
CA TRP A 106 4.80 13.59 14.73
C TRP A 106 4.77 12.43 15.75
N SER A 107 4.75 11.17 15.30
CA SER A 107 4.77 9.98 16.17
C SER A 107 5.85 9.97 17.25
N ASP A 108 6.99 10.60 16.99
CA ASP A 108 8.20 10.46 17.83
C ASP A 108 8.45 11.66 18.73
N ILE A 109 7.65 12.74 18.61
CA ILE A 109 7.85 13.97 19.39
C ILE A 109 6.53 14.62 19.78
N ASN A 110 6.47 15.18 20.98
CA ASN A 110 5.28 15.87 21.45
C ASN A 110 5.21 17.30 20.87
N VAL A 111 4.18 17.59 20.07
CA VAL A 111 3.92 18.92 19.53
C VAL A 111 2.44 19.26 19.66
N GLY A 112 2.13 20.54 19.79
CA GLY A 112 0.74 21.01 19.89
C GLY A 112 0.09 21.29 18.54
N GLU A 113 -1.22 21.57 18.57
CA GLU A 113 -2.02 21.93 17.38
C GLU A 113 -1.47 23.12 16.58
N ALA A 114 -0.71 24.02 17.22
CA ALA A 114 -0.06 25.15 16.54
C ALA A 114 0.88 24.68 15.41
N SER A 115 1.53 23.52 15.58
CA SER A 115 2.38 22.91 14.56
C SER A 115 1.57 22.41 13.37
N ILE A 116 0.38 21.86 13.61
CA ILE A 116 -0.58 21.46 12.57
C ILE A 116 -1.02 22.69 11.78
N ARG A 117 -1.47 23.75 12.46
CA ARG A 117 -1.91 25.01 11.82
C ARG A 117 -0.81 25.58 10.92
N SER A 118 0.42 25.57 11.40
CA SER A 118 1.59 26.04 10.64
C SER A 118 1.86 25.20 9.40
N LEU A 119 1.75 23.86 9.53
CA LEU A 119 1.93 22.93 8.42
C LEU A 119 0.83 23.09 7.37
N VAL A 120 -0.44 23.16 7.78
CA VAL A 120 -1.59 23.40 6.89
C VAL A 120 -1.47 24.74 6.18
N ARG A 121 -1.02 25.80 6.88
CA ARG A 121 -0.76 27.11 6.25
C ARG A 121 0.26 26.99 5.11
N ARG A 122 1.38 26.28 5.32
CA ARG A 122 2.39 26.08 4.27
C ARG A 122 1.84 25.27 3.10
N ILE A 123 1.07 24.22 3.38
CA ILE A 123 0.38 23.43 2.34
C ILE A 123 -0.53 24.34 1.51
N ARG A 124 -1.37 25.16 2.12
CA ARG A 124 -2.27 26.08 1.40
C ARG A 124 -1.52 27.13 0.57
N LEU A 125 -0.34 27.58 1.02
CA LEU A 125 0.50 28.49 0.24
C LEU A 125 1.07 27.81 -1.02
N LYS A 126 1.52 26.56 -0.89
CA LYS A 126 2.07 25.79 -2.02
C LYS A 126 0.98 25.23 -2.95
N LEU A 127 -0.17 24.88 -2.37
CA LEU A 127 -1.29 24.20 -3.03
C LEU A 127 -2.59 25.01 -2.88
N PRO A 128 -2.66 26.26 -3.38
CA PRO A 128 -3.75 27.19 -3.09
C PRO A 128 -5.12 26.74 -3.63
N LYS A 129 -5.15 25.90 -4.67
CA LYS A 129 -6.39 25.36 -5.24
C LYS A 129 -6.77 23.98 -4.68
N LEU A 130 -5.99 23.44 -3.74
CA LEU A 130 -6.32 22.18 -3.08
C LEU A 130 -7.26 22.47 -1.90
N PRO A 131 -8.48 21.93 -1.87
CA PRO A 131 -9.52 22.30 -0.91
C PRO A 131 -9.32 21.63 0.47
N VAL A 132 -8.25 22.02 1.17
CA VAL A 132 -8.01 21.65 2.57
C VAL A 132 -8.80 22.59 3.47
N LYS A 133 -9.94 22.14 3.99
CA LYS A 133 -10.84 22.90 4.86
C LYS A 133 -10.51 22.66 6.33
N THR A 134 -10.75 23.69 7.14
CA THR A 134 -10.71 23.57 8.61
C THR A 134 -12.10 23.15 9.09
N VAL A 135 -12.16 22.14 9.95
CA VAL A 135 -13.37 21.73 10.66
C VAL A 135 -13.21 22.15 12.12
N SER A 136 -13.90 23.23 12.51
CA SER A 136 -13.72 23.89 13.81
C SER A 136 -13.87 22.89 14.96
N GLY A 137 -12.93 22.91 15.90
CA GLY A 137 -12.91 22.01 17.07
C GLY A 137 -12.59 20.54 16.77
N ILE A 138 -12.43 20.13 15.50
CA ILE A 138 -12.20 18.73 15.12
C ILE A 138 -10.83 18.56 14.47
N GLY A 139 -10.55 19.30 13.40
CA GLY A 139 -9.32 19.15 12.64
C GLY A 139 -9.45 19.63 11.20
N TYR A 140 -9.06 18.78 10.25
CA TYR A 140 -8.95 19.15 8.84
C TYR A 140 -9.59 18.12 7.91
N LEU A 141 -10.10 18.62 6.79
CA LEU A 141 -10.79 17.84 5.78
C LEU A 141 -10.22 18.19 4.41
N LEU A 142 -9.90 17.19 3.59
CA LEU A 142 -9.67 17.39 2.16
C LEU A 142 -10.94 17.04 1.41
N GLU A 143 -11.55 18.02 0.73
CA GLU A 143 -12.79 17.83 -0.02
C GLU A 143 -12.48 17.57 -1.50
N ILE A 144 -12.58 16.32 -1.96
CA ILE A 144 -12.35 15.98 -3.36
C ILE A 144 -13.70 15.84 -4.04
N LYS A 145 -13.94 16.67 -5.06
CA LYS A 145 -15.04 16.47 -6.02
C LYS A 145 -14.54 15.47 -7.06
N VAL A 146 -14.92 14.20 -6.85
CA VAL A 146 -14.73 13.14 -7.85
C VAL A 146 -15.65 13.42 -9.04
#